data_AF-A0AAV8YC80-F1
#
_entry.id   AF-A0AAV8YC80-F1
#
_cell.length_a   1.000
_cell.length_b   1.000
_cell.length_c   1.000
_cell.angle_alpha   90.00
_cell.angle_beta   90.00
_cell.angle_gamma   90.00
#
_symmetry.space_group_name_H-M   'P 1'
#
loop_
_entity.id
_entity.type
_entity.pdbx_description
1 polymer ?
#
loop_
_entity_poly.entity_id
_entity_poly.type
_entity_poly.pdbx_seq_one_letter_code
_entity_poly.pdbx_strand_id
1 'polypeptide(L)'
;MKPYKQRLLNNDRRIFNYRLSRGRKIVECGFGMLVSKFRVFVSCSVNKVVKIVTAACVLHNFIKINEKINFTPISEPEHKLTATSSYRNHYQGRPSKVAINNRHYLCKYFTEAYGSVPWQNNYIL
;
A
#
# COMPACT_ATOMS: atom_id res chain seq x y z
N MET A 1 2.95 -3.29 7.59
CA MET A 1 3.85 -4.47 7.73
C MET A 1 5.30 -4.01 7.93
N LYS A 2 6.12 -4.74 8.69
CA LYS A 2 7.53 -4.38 8.99
C LYS A 2 8.50 -4.95 7.94
N PRO A 3 9.46 -4.16 7.40
CA PRO A 3 10.45 -4.68 6.43
C PRO A 3 11.41 -5.70 7.09
N TYR A 4 12.15 -6.45 6.27
CA TYR A 4 13.31 -7.21 6.73
C TYR A 4 14.44 -6.26 7.12
N LYS A 5 15.22 -6.62 8.14
CA LYS A 5 16.36 -5.82 8.62
C LYS A 5 17.44 -5.73 7.53
N GLN A 6 17.98 -4.54 7.31
CA GLN A 6 18.94 -4.25 6.23
C GLN A 6 20.26 -5.05 6.34
N ARG A 7 20.73 -5.34 7.56
CA ARG A 7 22.02 -6.01 7.81
C ARG A 7 22.16 -7.43 7.23
N LEU A 8 21.05 -8.12 6.93
CA LEU A 8 21.04 -9.52 6.48
C LEU A 8 20.01 -9.73 5.34
N LEU A 9 20.14 -8.93 4.27
CA LEU A 9 19.25 -8.98 3.13
C LEU A 9 19.80 -9.87 2.01
N ASN A 10 19.25 -11.09 1.93
CA ASN A 10 19.30 -11.92 0.72
C ASN A 10 18.46 -11.28 -0.39
N ASN A 11 18.67 -11.68 -1.66
CA ASN A 11 18.01 -11.06 -2.81
C ASN A 11 16.48 -11.04 -2.68
N ASP A 12 15.86 -12.14 -2.26
CA ASP A 12 14.40 -12.24 -2.05
C ASP A 12 13.88 -11.21 -1.06
N ARG A 13 14.63 -10.99 0.04
CA ARG A 13 14.27 -10.00 1.06
C ARG A 13 14.47 -8.57 0.56
N ARG A 14 15.43 -8.34 -0.35
CA ARG A 14 15.61 -7.04 -1.02
C ARG A 14 14.43 -6.75 -1.94
N ILE A 15 14.06 -7.71 -2.79
CA ILE A 15 12.88 -7.63 -3.67
C ILE A 15 11.63 -7.33 -2.85
N PHE A 16 11.42 -8.08 -1.75
CA PHE A 16 10.29 -7.83 -0.85
C PHE A 16 10.31 -6.42 -0.26
N ASN A 17 11.44 -5.97 0.30
CA ASN A 17 11.55 -4.64 0.89
C ASN A 17 11.31 -3.55 -0.16
N TYR A 18 11.83 -3.72 -1.38
CA TYR A 18 11.65 -2.79 -2.48
C TYR A 18 10.18 -2.71 -2.91
N ARG A 19 9.51 -3.84 -3.13
CA ARG A 19 8.07 -3.89 -3.45
C ARG A 19 7.22 -3.28 -2.33
N LEU A 20 7.56 -3.55 -1.07
CA LEU A 20 6.88 -2.96 0.09
C LEU A 20 7.03 -1.43 0.12
N SER A 21 8.23 -0.91 -0.13
CA SER A 21 8.48 0.54 -0.19
C SER A 21 7.76 1.19 -1.37
N ARG A 22 7.77 0.58 -2.55
CA ARG A 22 7.00 1.05 -3.72
C ARG A 22 5.50 1.12 -3.42
N GLY A 23 4.94 0.09 -2.81
CA GLY A 23 3.53 0.07 -2.41
C GLY A 23 3.19 1.19 -1.41
N ARG A 24 4.04 1.40 -0.39
CA ARG A 24 3.85 2.53 0.55
C ARG A 24 3.90 3.88 -0.15
N LYS A 25 4.89 4.09 -1.03
CA LYS A 25 5.03 5.34 -1.78
C LYS A 25 3.78 5.66 -2.59
N ILE A 26 3.19 4.66 -3.27
CA ILE A 26 1.96 4.84 -4.04
C ILE A 26 0.81 5.29 -3.12
N VAL A 27 0.64 4.63 -1.97
CA VAL A 27 -0.40 4.97 -0.99
C VAL A 27 -0.18 6.38 -0.42
N GLU A 28 1.04 6.70 0.03
CA GLU A 28 1.40 8.01 0.59
C GLU A 28 1.21 9.14 -0.43
N CYS A 29 1.65 8.96 -1.68
CA CYS A 29 1.41 9.92 -2.75
C CYS A 29 -0.09 10.11 -3.03
N GLY A 30 -0.86 9.02 -3.08
CA GLY A 30 -2.31 9.06 -3.27
C GLY A 30 -3.02 9.86 -2.17
N PHE A 31 -2.72 9.57 -0.90
CA PHE A 31 -3.25 10.32 0.22
C PHE A 31 -2.76 11.78 0.23
N GLY A 32 -1.51 12.05 -0.14
CA GLY A 32 -0.98 13.40 -0.26
C GLY A 32 -1.78 14.26 -1.25
N MET A 33 -2.17 13.70 -2.40
CA MET A 33 -3.06 14.39 -3.35
C MET A 33 -4.43 14.68 -2.74
N LEU A 34 -5.02 13.71 -2.03
CA LEU A 34 -6.33 13.88 -1.38
C LEU A 34 -6.29 14.94 -0.28
N VAL A 35 -5.24 14.97 0.55
CA VAL A 35 -5.04 15.97 1.61
C VAL A 35 -4.85 17.37 1.02
N SER A 36 -4.05 17.48 -0.05
CA SER A 36 -3.83 18.75 -0.76
C SER A 36 -5.11 19.32 -1.35
N LYS A 37 -5.98 18.46 -1.90
CA LYS A 37 -7.24 18.88 -2.54
C LYS A 37 -8.39 19.10 -1.55
N PHE A 38 -8.48 18.29 -0.49
CA PHE A 38 -9.62 18.29 0.43
C PHE A 38 -9.18 18.56 1.88
N ARG A 39 -9.47 19.77 2.37
CA ARG A 39 -9.15 20.20 3.75
C ARG A 39 -9.74 19.31 4.84
N VAL A 40 -10.83 18.58 4.54
CA VAL A 40 -11.50 17.68 5.49
C VAL A 40 -10.57 16.62 6.09
N PHE A 41 -9.50 16.24 5.38
CA PHE A 41 -8.53 15.25 5.90
C PHE A 41 -7.68 15.76 7.07
N VAL A 42 -7.54 17.07 7.24
CA VAL A 42 -6.72 17.66 8.33
C VAL A 42 -7.41 17.55 9.70
N SER A 43 -8.75 17.55 9.73
CA SER A 43 -9.54 17.56 10.97
C SER A 43 -10.60 16.45 11.03
N CYS A 44 -10.46 15.39 10.23
CA CYS A 44 -11.44 14.32 10.21
C CYS A 44 -11.41 13.45 11.48
N SER A 45 -12.59 13.07 11.95
CA SER A 45 -12.73 12.07 13.04
C SER A 45 -12.43 10.67 12.52
N VAL A 46 -11.70 9.88 13.31
CA VAL A 46 -11.36 8.46 13.01
C VAL A 46 -12.61 7.64 12.68
N ASN A 47 -13.73 7.91 13.34
CA ASN A 47 -15.00 7.19 13.10
C ASN A 47 -15.60 7.47 11.72
N LYS A 48 -15.21 8.58 11.08
CA LYS A 48 -15.71 9.01 9.78
C LYS A 48 -14.69 8.83 8.66
N VAL A 49 -13.44 8.47 8.97
CA VAL A 49 -12.33 8.45 8.00
C VAL A 49 -12.62 7.56 6.80
N VAL A 50 -13.21 6.38 7.01
CA VAL A 50 -13.55 5.45 5.91
C VAL A 50 -14.54 6.10 4.95
N LYS A 51 -15.63 6.69 5.47
CA LYS A 51 -16.63 7.38 4.65
C LYS A 51 -16.04 8.57 3.89
N ILE A 52 -15.18 9.34 4.55
CA ILE A 52 -14.53 10.51 3.96
C ILE A 52 -13.58 10.09 2.83
N VAL A 53 -12.74 9.08 3.05
CA VAL A 53 -11.83 8.54 2.02
C VAL A 53 -12.62 8.03 0.83
N THR A 54 -13.67 7.23 1.06
CA THR A 54 -14.51 6.70 -0.03
C THR A 54 -15.18 7.82 -0.82
N ALA A 55 -15.77 8.81 -0.15
CA ALA A 55 -16.40 9.96 -0.81
C ALA A 55 -15.39 10.79 -1.62
N ALA A 56 -14.18 11.01 -1.09
CA ALA A 56 -13.11 11.72 -1.77
C ALA A 56 -12.64 10.97 -3.04
N CYS A 57 -12.52 9.64 -2.98
CA CYS A 57 -12.20 8.83 -4.16
C CYS A 57 -13.29 8.90 -5.23
N VAL A 58 -14.56 8.79 -4.84
CA VAL A 58 -15.70 8.93 -5.78
C VAL A 58 -15.70 10.31 -6.43
N LEU A 59 -15.54 11.37 -5.63
CA LEU A 59 -15.51 12.75 -6.12
C LEU A 59 -14.30 13.01 -7.03
N HIS A 60 -13.12 12.49 -6.67
CA HIS A 60 -11.92 12.57 -7.50
C HIS A 60 -12.17 11.95 -8.88
N ASN A 61 -12.74 10.73 -8.92
CA ASN A 61 -13.06 10.05 -10.17
C ASN A 61 -14.10 10.82 -10.98
N PHE A 62 -15.14 11.35 -10.33
CA PHE A 62 -16.17 12.17 -11.00
C PHE A 62 -15.55 13.42 -11.65
N ILE A 63 -14.74 14.18 -10.92
CA ILE A 63 -14.07 15.38 -11.45
C ILE A 63 -13.17 14.99 -12.63
N LYS A 64 -12.39 13.91 -12.51
CA LYS A 64 -11.49 13.44 -13.55
C LYS A 64 -12.21 13.09 -14.86
N ILE A 65 -13.39 12.46 -14.77
CA ILE A 65 -14.26 12.15 -15.92
C ILE A 65 -14.77 13.45 -16.58
N ASN A 66 -15.23 14.40 -15.78
CA ASN A 66 -15.77 15.66 -16.28
C ASN A 66 -14.70 16.55 -16.93
N GLU A 67 -13.47 16.54 -16.40
CA GLU A 67 -12.34 17.31 -16.94
C GLU A 67 -11.65 16.63 -18.13
N LYS A 68 -12.15 15.47 -18.61
CA LYS A 68 -11.56 14.67 -19.71
C LYS A 68 -10.06 14.41 -19.53
N ILE A 69 -9.59 14.26 -18.28
CA ILE A 69 -8.20 13.92 -18.02
C ILE A 69 -7.99 12.46 -18.43
N ASN A 70 -7.32 12.26 -19.58
CA ASN A 70 -7.10 10.95 -20.19
C ASN A 70 -6.53 9.94 -19.19
N PHE A 71 -7.16 8.77 -19.13
CA PHE A 71 -6.73 7.63 -18.33
C PHE A 71 -5.81 6.76 -19.18
N THR A 72 -4.61 6.44 -18.71
CA THR A 72 -3.96 5.18 -19.08
C THR A 72 -4.39 4.14 -18.06
N PRO A 73 -5.16 3.10 -18.45
CA PRO A 73 -5.58 2.08 -17.50
C PRO A 73 -4.37 1.28 -17.06
N ILE A 74 -3.99 1.40 -15.79
CA ILE A 74 -3.13 0.42 -15.15
C ILE A 74 -4.07 -0.73 -14.77
N SER A 75 -4.11 -1.76 -15.61
CA SER A 75 -4.80 -3.02 -15.34
C SER A 75 -4.06 -3.77 -14.23
N GLU A 76 -4.36 -3.45 -12.96
CA GLU A 76 -3.99 -4.32 -11.85
C GLU A 76 -5.08 -5.38 -11.65
N PRO A 77 -4.74 -6.67 -11.53
CA PRO A 77 -5.70 -7.71 -11.22
C PRO A 77 -6.32 -7.45 -9.84
N GLU A 78 -7.64 -7.61 -9.75
CA GLU A 78 -8.41 -7.44 -8.51
C GLU A 78 -7.89 -8.35 -7.39
N HIS A 79 -7.03 -7.82 -6.52
CA HIS A 79 -6.72 -8.48 -5.26
C HIS A 79 -7.74 -8.05 -4.22
N LYS A 80 -8.63 -8.98 -3.85
CA LYS A 80 -9.54 -8.84 -2.70
C LYS A 80 -8.74 -8.51 -1.45
N LEU A 81 -8.72 -7.24 -1.06
CA LEU A 81 -8.23 -6.80 0.24
C LEU A 81 -9.21 -7.31 1.30
N THR A 82 -8.91 -8.42 1.95
CA THR A 82 -9.59 -8.80 3.19
C THR A 82 -9.20 -7.79 4.26
N ALA A 83 -10.07 -6.79 4.46
CA ALA A 83 -9.95 -5.83 5.54
C ALA A 83 -10.09 -6.56 6.88
N THR A 84 -8.98 -7.06 7.43
CA THR A 84 -8.94 -7.49 8.83
C THR A 84 -8.90 -6.24 9.70
N SER A 85 -10.08 -5.72 10.00
CA SER A 85 -10.29 -4.71 11.02
C SER A 85 -9.84 -5.26 12.38
N SER A 86 -8.69 -4.81 12.86
CA SER A 86 -8.24 -5.03 14.23
C SER A 86 -7.63 -3.74 14.76
N TYR A 87 -8.49 -2.73 14.89
CA TYR A 87 -8.20 -1.58 15.73
C TYR A 87 -8.28 -2.04 17.19
N ARG A 88 -7.12 -2.30 17.81
CA ARG A 88 -6.79 -1.99 19.23
C ARG A 88 -5.40 -2.55 19.62
N ASN A 89 -4.55 -1.61 20.04
CA ASN A 89 -3.65 -1.62 21.20
C ASN A 89 -2.70 -2.81 21.44
N HIS A 90 -1.39 -2.56 21.35
CA HIS A 90 -0.44 -2.40 22.47
C HIS A 90 0.97 -2.47 21.87
N TYR A 91 1.82 -1.48 22.14
CA TYR A 91 3.20 -1.41 21.68
C TYR A 91 4.06 -2.47 22.37
N GLN A 92 3.93 -3.74 21.98
CA GLN A 92 4.97 -4.72 22.22
C GLN A 92 5.85 -4.75 20.97
N GLY A 93 7.14 -4.40 21.13
CA GLY A 93 8.10 -4.28 20.02
C GLY A 93 8.33 -5.56 19.20
N ARG A 94 7.66 -6.67 19.52
CA ARG A 94 7.69 -7.93 18.78
C ARG A 94 6.45 -8.08 17.88
N PRO A 95 6.63 -8.29 16.57
CA PRO A 95 5.52 -8.57 15.67
C PRO A 95 4.85 -9.91 16.00
N SER A 96 3.53 -10.00 15.81
CA SER A 96 2.78 -11.25 15.99
C SER A 96 3.25 -12.34 15.02
N LYS A 97 3.06 -13.61 15.38
CA LYS A 97 3.37 -14.77 14.50
C LYS A 97 2.67 -14.64 13.15
N VAL A 98 1.41 -14.20 13.15
CA VAL A 98 0.63 -13.94 11.92
C VAL A 98 1.30 -12.88 11.05
N ALA A 99 1.74 -11.76 11.64
CA ALA A 99 2.41 -10.70 10.89
C ALA A 99 3.75 -11.17 10.28
N ILE A 100 4.48 -12.04 10.98
CA ILE A 100 5.71 -12.66 10.46
C ILE A 100 5.38 -13.59 9.29
N ASN A 101 4.36 -14.44 9.43
CA ASN A 101 3.94 -15.39 8.40
C ASN A 101 3.46 -14.67 7.13
N ASN A 102 2.64 -13.62 7.27
CA ASN A 102 2.19 -12.81 6.13
C ASN A 102 3.36 -12.18 5.38
N ARG A 103 4.36 -11.68 6.11
CA ARG A 103 5.59 -11.15 5.50
C ARG A 103 6.34 -12.22 4.70
N HIS A 104 6.47 -13.42 5.27
CA HIS A 104 7.19 -14.54 4.63
C HIS A 104 6.44 -15.03 3.39
N TYR A 105 5.12 -15.17 3.49
CA TYR A 105 4.24 -15.51 2.37
C TYR A 105 4.42 -14.52 1.21
N LEU A 106 4.32 -13.22 1.49
CA LEU A 106 4.48 -12.19 0.46
C LEU A 106 5.90 -12.15 -0.11
N CYS A 107 6.93 -12.38 0.71
CA CYS A 107 8.31 -12.49 0.25
C CYS A 107 8.45 -13.62 -0.77
N LYS A 108 7.90 -14.80 -0.45
CA LYS A 108 7.92 -15.97 -1.34
C LYS A 108 7.11 -15.72 -2.63
N TYR A 109 5.90 -15.20 -2.49
CA TYR A 109 5.02 -14.88 -3.62
C TYR A 109 5.71 -13.92 -4.62
N PHE A 110 6.39 -12.88 -4.16
CA PHE A 110 7.08 -11.92 -5.04
C PHE A 110 8.30 -12.51 -5.77
N THR A 111 8.89 -13.58 -5.25
CA THR A 111 10.04 -14.24 -5.86
C THR A 111 9.65 -15.40 -6.78
N GLU A 112 8.44 -15.93 -6.66
CA GLU A 112 7.95 -16.97 -7.54
C GLU A 112 7.52 -16.41 -8.91
N ALA A 113 7.56 -17.24 -9.96
CA ALA A 113 7.38 -16.79 -11.34
C ALA A 113 6.09 -15.96 -11.57
N TYR A 114 5.00 -16.34 -10.92
CA TYR A 114 3.69 -15.69 -11.08
C TYR A 114 3.55 -14.36 -10.34
N GLY A 115 4.32 -14.12 -9.27
CA GLY A 115 4.31 -12.84 -8.54
C GLY A 115 5.51 -11.94 -8.88
N SER A 116 6.45 -12.47 -9.68
CA SER A 116 7.63 -11.76 -10.18
C SER A 116 7.25 -10.70 -11.20
N VAL A 117 7.95 -9.58 -11.17
CA VAL A 117 7.71 -8.44 -12.08
C VAL A 117 9.03 -7.93 -12.65
N PRO A 118 9.08 -7.48 -13.93
CA PRO A 118 10.35 -7.20 -14.61
C PRO A 118 11.25 -6.18 -13.90
N TRP A 119 10.65 -5.19 -13.26
CA TRP A 119 11.36 -4.10 -12.60
C TRP A 119 11.85 -4.44 -11.18
N GLN A 120 11.55 -5.61 -10.62
CA GLN A 120 11.79 -5.87 -9.20
C GLN A 120 13.26 -6.02 -8.80
N ASN A 121 14.12 -6.24 -9.79
CA ASN A 121 15.57 -6.28 -9.62
C ASN A 121 16.23 -4.89 -9.80
N ASN A 122 15.48 -3.89 -10.26
CA ASN A 122 15.99 -2.53 -10.50
C ASN A 122 15.86 -1.66 -9.25
N TYR A 123 16.28 -2.19 -8.09
CA TYR A 123 16.36 -1.39 -6.87
C TYR A 123 17.70 -0.65 -6.83
N ILE A 124 17.66 0.67 -6.62
CA ILE A 124 18.86 1.47 -6.40
C ILE A 124 19.30 1.24 -4.94
N LEU A 125 20.57 0.90 -4.74
CA LEU A 125 21.18 0.68 -3.41
C LEU A 125 21.22 1.97 -2.60
#